data_AF-A0A0H3WST2-F1
#
_entry.id   AF-A0A0H3WST2-F1
#
_cell.length_a   1.000
_cell.length_b   1.000
_cell.length_c   1.000
_cell.angle_alpha   90.00
_cell.angle_beta   90.00
_cell.angle_gamma   90.00
#
_symmetry.space_group_name_H-M   'P 1'
#
loop_
_entity.id
_entity.type
_entity.pdbx_description
1 polymer ?
#
loop_
_entity_poly.entity_id
_entity_poly.type
_entity_poly.pdbx_seq_one_letter_code
_entity_poly.pdbx_strand_id
1 'polypeptide(L)'
;MAGTSRELKDREGIDSLAKLARRRETGMRAALARLTAAANEADAAAAAYERACAAQRRVWQEALSRGGIYGPREAAGASLAVEVQRMALGEAAARHRDALARARQARADLQEQRERLRQNARKQEKLRELLTLYPR
;
A
#
# COMPACT_ATOMS: atom_id res chain seq x y z
N MET A 1 -28.06 31.96 33.42
CA MET A 1 -26.94 32.87 33.66
C MET A 1 -26.19 33.02 32.34
N ALA A 2 -26.02 34.24 31.82
CA ALA A 2 -25.25 34.46 30.60
C ALA A 2 -23.76 34.30 30.93
N GLY A 3 -23.06 33.41 30.20
CA GLY A 3 -21.63 33.16 30.38
C GLY A 3 -20.79 34.42 30.17
N THR A 4 -19.58 34.43 30.73
CA THR A 4 -18.68 35.58 30.60
C THR A 4 -18.25 35.79 29.14
N SER A 5 -17.93 37.03 28.74
CA SER A 5 -17.47 37.35 27.37
C SER A 5 -16.28 36.47 26.91
N ARG A 6 -15.46 36.01 27.86
CA ARG A 6 -14.35 35.09 27.62
C ARG A 6 -14.81 33.67 27.30
N GLU A 7 -15.74 33.12 28.09
CA GLU A 7 -16.32 31.78 27.86
C GLU A 7 -17.02 31.67 26.50
N LEU A 8 -17.71 32.74 26.07
CA LEU A 8 -18.35 32.79 24.75
C LEU A 8 -17.32 32.71 23.62
N LYS A 9 -16.20 33.43 23.72
CA LYS A 9 -15.11 33.40 22.74
C LYS A 9 -14.38 32.06 22.71
N ASP A 10 -14.11 31.48 23.88
CA ASP A 10 -13.45 30.17 24.00
C ASP A 10 -14.32 29.08 23.35
N ARG A 11 -15.63 29.14 23.57
CA ARG A 11 -16.61 28.25 22.93
C ARG A 11 -16.64 28.39 21.41
N GLU A 12 -16.69 29.61 20.87
CA GLU A 12 -16.67 29.85 19.41
C GLU A 12 -15.39 29.32 18.77
N GLY A 13 -14.25 29.47 19.47
CA GLY A 13 -12.97 28.88 19.07
C GLY A 13 -13.02 27.35 19.01
N ILE A 14 -13.56 26.69 20.04
CA ILE A 14 -13.70 25.23 20.10
C ILE A 14 -14.65 24.72 18.99
N ASP A 15 -15.78 25.39 18.75
CA ASP A 15 -16.73 25.02 17.69
C ASP A 15 -16.09 25.15 16.29
N SER A 16 -15.29 26.18 16.08
CA SER A 16 -14.52 26.38 14.84
C SER A 16 -13.51 25.26 14.62
N LEU A 17 -12.80 24.85 15.68
CA LEU A 17 -11.87 23.70 15.64
C LEU A 17 -12.60 22.38 15.35
N ALA A 18 -13.79 22.18 15.93
CA ALA A 18 -14.61 20.98 15.69
C ALA A 18 -15.07 20.89 14.22
N LYS A 19 -15.52 22.02 13.64
CA LYS A 19 -15.88 22.09 12.21
C LYS A 19 -14.68 21.79 11.31
N LEU A 20 -13.52 22.36 11.63
CA LEU A 20 -12.28 22.09 10.88
C LEU A 20 -11.88 20.61 10.95
N ALA A 21 -11.95 19.99 12.13
CA ALA A 21 -11.62 18.59 12.33
C ALA A 21 -12.50 17.66 11.48
N ARG A 22 -13.82 17.93 11.42
CA ARG A 22 -14.78 17.20 10.56
C ARG A 22 -14.48 17.37 9.08
N ARG A 23 -14.15 18.59 8.63
CA ARG A 23 -13.79 18.83 7.22
C ARG A 23 -12.54 18.05 6.82
N ARG A 24 -11.53 17.99 7.70
CA ARG A 24 -10.30 17.22 7.46
C ARG A 24 -10.58 15.72 7.40
N GLU A 25 -11.51 15.22 8.20
CA GLU A 25 -11.91 13.81 8.21
C GLU A 25 -12.42 13.32 6.84
N THR A 26 -13.25 14.11 6.15
CA THR A 26 -13.72 13.76 4.79
C THR A 26 -12.55 13.56 3.83
N GLY A 27 -11.58 14.48 3.83
CA GLY A 27 -10.37 14.35 3.01
C GLY A 27 -9.52 13.14 3.39
N MET A 28 -9.42 12.84 4.70
CA MET A 28 -8.68 11.68 5.19
C MET A 28 -9.35 10.36 4.79
N ARG A 29 -10.68 10.27 4.79
CA ARG A 29 -11.43 9.10 4.32
C ARG A 29 -11.30 8.89 2.81
N ALA A 30 -11.33 9.97 2.03
CA ALA A 30 -11.07 9.89 0.60
C ALA A 30 -9.63 9.44 0.29
N ALA A 31 -8.65 9.92 1.06
CA ALA A 31 -7.28 9.42 0.96
C ALA A 31 -7.17 7.94 1.36
N LEU A 32 -7.86 7.51 2.42
CA LEU A 32 -7.91 6.11 2.85
C LEU A 32 -8.46 5.19 1.73
N ALA A 33 -9.53 5.60 1.06
CA ALA A 33 -10.10 4.83 -0.05
C ALA A 33 -9.10 4.67 -1.20
N ARG A 34 -8.41 5.75 -1.59
CA ARG A 34 -7.38 5.72 -2.64
C ARG A 34 -6.19 4.83 -2.26
N LEU A 35 -5.70 4.95 -1.03
CA LEU A 35 -4.59 4.11 -0.54
C LEU A 35 -4.99 2.63 -0.44
N THR A 36 -6.24 2.35 -0.09
CA THR A 36 -6.75 0.97 -0.06
C THR A 36 -6.78 0.37 -1.47
N ALA A 37 -7.27 1.13 -2.46
CA ALA A 37 -7.24 0.69 -3.86
C ALA A 37 -5.81 0.46 -4.35
N ALA A 38 -4.90 1.41 -4.09
CA ALA A 38 -3.49 1.29 -4.47
C ALA A 38 -2.80 0.08 -3.81
N ALA A 39 -3.08 -0.20 -2.54
CA ALA A 39 -2.54 -1.38 -1.85
C ALA A 39 -3.04 -2.68 -2.48
N ASN A 40 -4.34 -2.77 -2.80
CA ASN A 40 -4.92 -3.93 -3.46
C ASN A 40 -4.34 -4.15 -4.86
N GLU A 41 -4.15 -3.08 -5.64
CA GLU A 41 -3.53 -3.14 -6.97
C GLU A 41 -2.07 -3.60 -6.88
N ALA A 42 -1.30 -3.07 -5.93
CA ALA A 42 0.09 -3.48 -5.72
C ALA A 42 0.20 -4.95 -5.30
N ASP A 43 -0.69 -5.41 -4.42
CA ASP A 43 -0.78 -6.82 -4.02
C ASP A 43 -1.15 -7.73 -5.19
N ALA A 44 -2.12 -7.33 -6.02
CA ALA A 44 -2.52 -8.08 -7.21
C ALA A 44 -1.37 -8.16 -8.23
N ALA A 45 -0.63 -7.07 -8.43
CA ALA A 45 0.54 -7.04 -9.29
C ALA A 45 1.64 -7.98 -8.77
N ALA A 46 1.94 -7.95 -7.47
CA ALA A 46 2.92 -8.84 -6.86
C ALA A 46 2.54 -10.32 -7.08
N ALA A 47 1.28 -10.68 -6.85
CA ALA A 47 0.79 -12.04 -7.10
C ALA A 47 0.85 -12.44 -8.59
N ALA A 48 0.60 -11.51 -9.51
CA ALA A 48 0.77 -11.76 -10.94
C ALA A 48 2.23 -12.03 -11.31
N TYR A 49 3.17 -11.24 -10.78
CA TYR A 49 4.60 -11.45 -11.00
C TYR A 49 5.12 -12.73 -10.36
N GLU A 50 4.59 -13.12 -9.20
CA GLU A 50 4.90 -14.41 -8.58
C GLU A 50 4.52 -15.58 -9.50
N ARG A 51 3.29 -15.56 -10.04
CA ARG A 51 2.83 -16.57 -11.01
C ARG A 51 3.69 -16.59 -12.27
N ALA A 52 4.06 -15.42 -12.79
CA ALA A 52 4.93 -15.31 -13.95
C ALA A 52 6.33 -15.89 -13.67
N CYS A 53 6.90 -15.61 -12.49
CA CYS A 53 8.18 -16.20 -12.06
C CYS A 53 8.09 -17.72 -11.93
N ALA A 54 6.99 -18.24 -11.39
CA ALA A 54 6.77 -19.68 -11.27
C ALA A 54 6.66 -20.35 -12.63
N ALA A 55 5.94 -19.73 -13.58
CA ALA A 55 5.85 -20.21 -14.96
C ALA A 55 7.23 -20.20 -15.64
N GLN A 56 7.98 -19.10 -15.53
CA GLN A 56 9.32 -18.99 -16.09
C GLN A 56 10.30 -20.02 -15.51
N ARG A 57 10.16 -20.33 -14.21
CA ARG A 57 10.96 -21.38 -13.55
C ARG A 57 10.69 -22.75 -14.15
N ARG A 58 9.42 -23.07 -14.47
CA ARG A 58 9.06 -24.34 -15.12
C ARG A 58 9.67 -24.44 -16.52
N VAL A 59 9.59 -23.36 -17.30
CA VAL A 59 10.20 -23.29 -18.65
C VAL A 59 11.71 -23.52 -18.58
N TRP A 60 12.39 -22.88 -17.62
CA TRP A 60 13.82 -23.07 -17.42
C TRP A 60 14.18 -24.51 -17.01
N GLN A 61 13.40 -25.13 -16.09
CA GLN A 61 13.59 -26.53 -15.70
C GLN A 61 13.37 -27.50 -16.87
N GLU A 62 12.36 -27.23 -17.71
CA GLU A 62 12.10 -28.01 -18.91
C GLU A 62 13.28 -27.89 -19.90
N ALA A 63 13.81 -26.68 -20.12
CA ALA A 63 14.98 -26.47 -20.97
C ALA A 63 16.21 -27.25 -20.46
N LEU A 64 16.44 -27.24 -19.14
CA LEU A 64 17.52 -28.01 -18.52
C LEU A 64 17.37 -29.52 -18.74
N SER A 65 16.15 -30.06 -18.64
CA SER A 65 15.90 -31.49 -18.82
C SER A 65 16.22 -31.99 -20.24
N ARG A 66 16.08 -31.12 -21.24
CA ARG A 66 16.36 -31.45 -22.64
C ARG A 66 17.85 -31.36 -22.98
N GLY A 67 18.62 -30.53 -22.28
CA GLY A 67 20.05 -30.29 -22.56
C GLY A 67 20.97 -31.52 -22.52
N GLY A 68 20.54 -32.63 -21.92
CA GLY A 68 21.32 -33.88 -21.86
C GLY A 68 21.13 -34.85 -23.02
N ILE A 69 20.23 -34.58 -23.98
CA ILE A 69 19.80 -35.55 -25.02
C ILE A 69 20.44 -35.27 -26.40
N TYR A 70 21.24 -34.21 -26.53
CA TYR A 70 21.64 -33.65 -27.83
C TYR A 70 23.09 -33.97 -28.25
N GLY A 71 23.34 -34.08 -29.57
CA GLY A 71 24.68 -34.19 -30.14
C GLY A 71 25.47 -32.87 -30.11
N PRO A 72 26.79 -32.83 -30.40
CA PRO A 72 27.66 -31.69 -30.11
C PRO A 72 27.21 -30.31 -30.65
N ARG A 73 26.65 -30.28 -31.86
CA ARG A 73 26.15 -29.04 -32.50
C ARG A 73 24.84 -28.54 -31.87
N GLU A 74 23.99 -29.48 -31.48
CA GLU A 74 22.70 -29.25 -30.84
C GLU A 74 22.88 -28.90 -29.36
N ALA A 75 23.90 -29.46 -28.70
CA ALA A 75 24.29 -29.16 -27.32
C ALA A 75 24.72 -27.68 -27.15
N ALA A 76 25.43 -27.11 -28.13
CA ALA A 76 25.79 -25.69 -28.12
C ALA A 76 24.54 -24.78 -28.20
N GLY A 77 23.55 -25.13 -29.03
CA GLY A 77 22.28 -24.41 -29.14
C GLY A 77 21.39 -24.58 -27.90
N ALA A 78 21.35 -25.78 -27.33
CA ALA A 78 20.62 -26.08 -26.09
C ALA A 78 21.19 -25.31 -24.90
N SER A 79 22.53 -25.19 -24.81
CA SER A 79 23.22 -24.40 -23.78
C SER A 79 22.85 -22.91 -23.87
N LEU A 80 22.84 -22.34 -25.07
CA LEU A 80 22.40 -20.95 -25.28
C LEU A 80 20.93 -20.74 -24.89
N ALA A 81 20.05 -21.66 -25.25
CA ALA A 81 18.63 -21.58 -24.90
C ALA A 81 18.41 -21.61 -23.38
N VAL A 82 19.12 -22.47 -22.65
CA VAL A 82 19.08 -22.54 -21.18
C VAL A 82 19.54 -21.23 -20.54
N GLU A 83 20.62 -20.64 -21.04
CA GLU A 83 21.15 -19.37 -20.55
C GLU A 83 20.18 -18.20 -20.79
N VAL A 84 19.52 -18.15 -21.94
CA VAL A 84 18.44 -17.17 -22.21
C VAL A 84 17.30 -17.32 -21.21
N GLN A 85 16.85 -18.54 -20.94
CA GLN A 85 15.77 -18.78 -19.97
C GLN A 85 16.21 -18.45 -18.53
N ARG A 86 17.49 -18.65 -18.18
CA ARG A 86 18.07 -18.26 -16.89
C ARG A 86 18.05 -16.75 -16.70
N MET A 87 18.44 -15.99 -17.72
CA MET A 87 18.40 -14.52 -17.70
C MET A 87 16.96 -14.01 -17.54
N ALA A 88 16.03 -14.55 -18.32
CA ALA A 88 14.60 -14.20 -18.21
C ALA A 88 14.01 -14.53 -16.82
N LEU A 89 14.42 -15.63 -16.19
CA LEU A 89 14.04 -15.95 -14.81
C LEU A 89 14.60 -14.93 -13.82
N GLY A 90 15.85 -14.49 -14.00
CA GLY A 90 16.48 -13.45 -13.19
C GLY A 90 15.72 -12.12 -13.26
N GLU A 91 15.34 -11.69 -14.47
CA GLU A 91 14.53 -10.49 -14.67
C GLU A 91 13.15 -10.60 -14.05
N ALA A 92 12.46 -11.74 -14.24
CA ALA A 92 11.16 -11.98 -13.64
C ALA A 92 11.26 -11.90 -12.10
N ALA A 93 12.27 -12.53 -11.51
CA ALA A 93 12.50 -12.51 -10.07
C ALA A 93 12.86 -11.10 -9.53
N ALA A 94 13.54 -10.27 -10.32
CA ALA A 94 13.76 -8.86 -9.98
C ALA A 94 12.44 -8.08 -9.97
N ARG A 95 11.62 -8.21 -11.04
CA ARG A 95 10.30 -7.55 -11.12
C ARG A 95 9.37 -7.96 -9.98
N HIS A 96 9.37 -9.24 -9.59
CA HIS A 96 8.59 -9.71 -8.45
C HIS A 96 9.06 -9.09 -7.13
N ARG A 97 10.38 -8.99 -6.90
CA ARG A 97 10.94 -8.34 -5.70
C ARG A 97 10.56 -6.85 -5.63
N ASP A 98 10.65 -6.14 -6.74
CA ASP A 98 10.24 -4.73 -6.81
C ASP A 98 8.75 -4.56 -6.55
N ALA A 99 7.91 -5.44 -7.12
CA ALA A 99 6.47 -5.43 -6.88
C ALA A 99 6.13 -5.68 -5.40
N LEU A 100 6.82 -6.62 -4.74
CA LEU A 100 6.67 -6.86 -3.30
C LEU A 100 7.09 -5.65 -2.47
N ALA A 101 8.17 -4.96 -2.84
CA ALA A 101 8.59 -3.75 -2.14
C ALA A 101 7.51 -2.65 -2.24
N ARG A 102 6.94 -2.44 -3.43
CA ARG A 102 5.83 -1.48 -3.63
C ARG A 102 4.58 -1.85 -2.84
N ALA A 103 4.21 -3.13 -2.83
CA ALA A 103 3.08 -3.64 -2.05
C ALA A 103 3.27 -3.40 -0.55
N ARG A 104 4.48 -3.65 -0.03
CA ARG A 104 4.83 -3.36 1.37
C ARG A 104 4.71 -1.86 1.69
N GLN A 105 5.23 -0.99 0.82
CA GLN A 105 5.12 0.45 1.00
C GLN A 105 3.65 0.91 1.00
N ALA A 106 2.86 0.46 0.03
CA ALA A 106 1.44 0.82 -0.05
C ALA A 106 0.65 0.40 1.20
N ARG A 107 0.97 -0.78 1.76
CA ARG A 107 0.39 -1.24 3.04
C ARG A 107 0.83 -0.38 4.23
N ALA A 108 2.09 0.06 4.25
CA ALA A 108 2.59 0.96 5.28
C ALA A 108 1.87 2.32 5.24
N ASP A 109 1.73 2.90 4.05
CA ASP A 109 1.02 4.16 3.83
C ASP A 109 -0.46 4.06 4.25
N LEU A 110 -1.11 2.93 3.91
CA LEU A 110 -2.48 2.64 4.34
C LEU A 110 -2.59 2.58 5.87
N GLN A 111 -1.64 1.93 6.54
CA GLN A 111 -1.61 1.82 8.00
C GLN A 111 -1.40 3.19 8.66
N GLU A 112 -0.48 4.00 8.13
CA GLU A 112 -0.26 5.36 8.60
C GLU A 112 -1.54 6.20 8.46
N GLN A 113 -2.23 6.10 7.32
CA GLN A 113 -3.47 6.85 7.10
C GLN A 113 -4.60 6.42 8.05
N ARG A 114 -4.70 5.13 8.38
CA ARG A 114 -5.63 4.62 9.40
C ARG A 114 -5.33 5.21 10.77
N GLU A 115 -4.06 5.32 11.12
CA GLU A 115 -3.65 5.92 12.39
C GLU A 115 -3.97 7.42 12.45
N ARG A 116 -3.72 8.17 11.36
CA ARG A 116 -4.11 9.58 11.24
C ARG A 116 -5.62 9.78 11.44
N LEU A 117 -6.46 8.88 10.91
CA LEU A 117 -7.91 8.90 11.13
C LEU A 117 -8.28 8.64 12.59
N ARG A 118 -7.66 7.67 13.26
CA ARG A 118 -7.89 7.40 14.70
C ARG A 118 -7.50 8.59 15.56
N GLN A 119 -6.36 9.21 15.28
CA GLN A 119 -5.93 10.42 15.97
C GLN A 119 -6.89 11.59 15.75
N ASN A 120 -7.42 11.75 14.54
CA ASN A 120 -8.45 12.77 14.27
C ASN A 120 -9.72 12.49 15.08
N ALA A 121 -10.19 11.24 15.14
CA ALA A 121 -11.36 10.86 15.93
C ALA A 121 -11.18 11.17 17.43
N ARG A 122 -10.02 10.82 18.01
CA ARG A 122 -9.67 11.17 19.41
C ARG A 122 -9.67 12.68 19.65
N LYS A 123 -9.13 13.47 18.70
CA LYS A 123 -9.16 14.95 18.79
C LYS A 123 -10.60 15.47 18.74
N GLN A 124 -11.45 14.91 17.88
CA GLN A 124 -12.86 15.30 17.81
C GLN A 124 -13.61 14.96 19.10
N GLU A 125 -13.36 13.78 19.69
CA GLU A 125 -13.92 13.41 20.99
C GLU A 125 -13.50 14.40 22.07
N LYS A 126 -12.21 14.77 22.13
CA LYS A 126 -11.74 15.76 23.10
C LYS A 126 -12.39 17.13 22.92
N LEU A 127 -12.60 17.57 21.68
CA LEU A 127 -13.31 18.82 21.39
C LEU A 127 -14.78 18.75 21.83
N ARG A 128 -15.44 17.60 21.71
CA ARG A 128 -16.81 17.41 22.22
C ARG A 128 -16.85 17.51 23.74
N GLU A 129 -15.92 16.85 24.43
CA GLU A 129 -15.79 16.99 25.89
C GLU A 129 -15.61 18.45 26.29
N LEU A 130 -14.69 19.18 25.65
CA LEU A 130 -14.47 20.60 25.94
C LEU A 130 -15.74 21.45 25.75
N LEU A 131 -16.53 21.20 24.70
CA LEU A 131 -17.79 21.90 24.49
C LEU A 131 -18.82 21.67 25.61
N THR A 132 -18.75 20.54 26.33
CA THR A 132 -19.62 20.30 27.49
C THR A 132 -19.25 21.14 28.70
N LEU A 133 -17.98 21.58 28.81
CA LEU A 133 -17.51 22.46 29.87
C LEU A 133 -17.95 23.93 29.67
N TYR A 134 -18.36 24.30 28.45
CA TYR A 134 -18.87 25.62 28.09
C TYR A 134 -20.32 25.54 27.56
N PRO A 135 -21.31 25.19 28.42
CA PRO A 135 -22.72 25.03 28.04
C PRO A 135 -23.36 26.35 27.57
N ARG A 136 -24.51 26.24 26.88
CA ARG A 136 -25.23 27.40 26.29
C ARG A 136 -25.88 28.25 27.36
#